data_AF-A0A1V4DHZ7-F1
#
_entry.id   AF-A0A1V4DHZ7-F1
#
_cell.length_a   1.000
_cell.length_b   1.000
_cell.length_c   1.000
_cell.angle_alpha   90.00
_cell.angle_beta   90.00
_cell.angle_gamma   90.00
#
_symmetry.space_group_name_H-M   'P 1'
#
loop_
_entity.id
_entity.type
_entity.pdbx_description
1 polymer ?
#
loop_
_entity_poly.entity_id
_entity_poly.type
_entity_poly.pdbx_seq_one_letter_code
_entity_poly.pdbx_strand_id
1 'polypeptide(L)'
;MSTTAKYIYQISTNPIIESRALSSFYEKEEITSFGFLNDFCVMTGMCSSLEQTIDTIKKSSLVFITGYMDHTSFFELGLAVSLDKQIYYVTEHLNNTLNLPFPYSIEPHMMISSV
;
A
#
# COMPACT_ATOMS: atom_id res chain seq x y z
N MET A 1 3.18 -29.50 -14.96
CA MET A 1 2.73 -28.23 -15.56
C MET A 1 2.64 -27.22 -14.44
N SER A 2 3.55 -26.26 -14.39
CA SER A 2 3.50 -25.16 -13.43
C SER A 2 2.42 -24.20 -13.91
N THR A 3 1.33 -24.05 -13.16
CA THR A 3 0.34 -23.01 -13.39
C THR A 3 0.92 -21.71 -12.83
N THR A 4 1.56 -20.92 -13.69
CA THR A 4 1.94 -19.55 -13.34
C THR A 4 0.66 -18.79 -13.05
N ALA A 5 0.40 -18.50 -11.78
CA ALA A 5 -0.74 -17.68 -11.39
C ALA A 5 -0.43 -16.25 -11.81
N LYS A 6 -1.30 -15.66 -12.64
CA LYS A 6 -1.21 -14.24 -12.99
C LYS A 6 -1.72 -13.44 -11.80
N TYR A 7 -0.85 -12.61 -11.23
CA TYR A 7 -1.22 -11.73 -10.15
C TYR A 7 -1.42 -10.32 -10.67
N ILE A 8 -2.49 -9.68 -10.21
CA ILE A 8 -2.74 -8.27 -10.45
C ILE A 8 -2.30 -7.51 -9.20
N TYR A 9 -1.26 -6.69 -9.31
CA TYR A 9 -0.92 -5.69 -8.31
C TYR A 9 -1.69 -4.42 -8.61
N GLN A 10 -2.53 -3.99 -7.68
CA GLN A 10 -3.20 -2.70 -7.77
C GLN A 10 -2.64 -1.77 -6.71
N ILE A 11 -2.17 -0.61 -7.18
CA ILE A 11 -1.80 0.51 -6.32
C ILE A 11 -3.00 1.45 -6.32
N SER A 12 -3.52 1.77 -5.14
CA SER A 12 -4.63 2.72 -5.02
C SER A 12 -4.38 3.76 -3.96
N THR A 13 -4.97 4.96 -4.07
CA THR A 13 -4.72 6.06 -3.13
C THR A 13 -6.02 6.77 -2.72
N ASN A 14 -5.92 7.62 -1.69
CA ASN A 14 -7.01 8.48 -1.26
C ASN A 14 -7.19 9.64 -2.27
N PRO A 15 -8.37 9.78 -2.91
CA PRO A 15 -8.61 10.77 -3.97
C PRO A 15 -8.50 12.24 -3.51
N ILE A 16 -8.53 12.50 -2.19
CA ILE A 16 -8.46 13.87 -1.64
C ILE A 16 -7.05 14.45 -1.71
N ILE A 17 -6.01 13.61 -1.79
CA ILE A 17 -4.61 14.05 -1.76
C ILE A 17 -4.03 13.95 -3.17
N GLU A 18 -3.67 15.09 -3.79
CA GLU A 18 -2.88 15.09 -5.02
C GLU A 18 -1.54 14.40 -4.74
N SER A 19 -1.38 13.17 -5.23
CA SER A 19 -0.14 12.44 -5.06
C SER A 19 0.90 12.82 -6.12
N ARG A 20 2.11 13.13 -5.65
CA ARG A 20 3.32 13.30 -6.47
C ARG A 20 4.34 12.19 -6.25
N ALA A 21 3.97 11.15 -5.50
CA ALA A 21 4.89 10.06 -5.21
C ALA A 21 5.23 9.31 -6.51
N LEU A 22 6.53 9.21 -6.80
CA LEU A 22 7.00 8.40 -7.91
C LEU A 22 6.98 6.95 -7.44
N SER A 23 6.27 6.07 -8.13
CA SER A 23 6.32 4.62 -7.85
C SER A 23 7.29 3.95 -8.83
N SER A 24 8.03 2.96 -8.33
CA SER A 24 8.87 2.08 -9.12
C SER A 24 8.40 0.64 -8.93
N PHE A 25 8.33 -0.08 -10.04
CA PHE A 25 8.02 -1.49 -10.06
C PHE A 25 9.15 -2.25 -10.73
N TYR A 26 9.56 -3.34 -10.11
CA TYR A 26 10.60 -4.22 -10.63
C TYR A 26 10.06 -5.65 -10.62
N GLU A 27 10.04 -6.25 -11.80
CA GLU A 27 9.63 -7.63 -12.00
C GLU A 27 10.77 -8.40 -12.66
N LYS A 28 11.18 -9.50 -12.03
CA LYS A 28 12.12 -10.45 -12.62
C LYS A 28 11.81 -11.86 -12.13
N GLU A 29 11.45 -12.74 -13.06
CA GLU A 29 11.14 -14.15 -12.80
C GLU A 29 10.08 -14.31 -11.70
N GLU A 30 10.40 -14.94 -10.56
CA GLU A 30 9.49 -15.12 -9.42
C GLU A 30 9.51 -13.94 -8.42
N ILE A 31 10.27 -12.89 -8.71
CA ILE A 31 10.42 -11.73 -7.82
C ILE A 31 9.64 -10.55 -8.39
N THR A 32 8.57 -10.20 -7.68
CA THR A 32 7.92 -8.90 -7.82
C THR A 32 8.34 -8.01 -6.67
N SER A 33 8.80 -6.80 -6.98
CA SER A 33 9.16 -5.78 -6.00
C SER A 33 8.52 -4.45 -6.37
N PHE A 34 8.01 -3.80 -5.36
CA PHE A 34 7.35 -2.50 -5.46
C PHE A 34 8.01 -1.53 -4.48
N GLY A 35 8.18 -0.27 -4.89
CA GLY A 35 8.70 0.77 -4.02
C GLY A 35 8.23 2.16 -4.42
N PHE A 36 8.24 3.07 -3.45
CA PHE A 36 8.06 4.50 -3.68
C PHE A 36 9.42 5.18 -3.71
N LEU A 37 9.61 6.05 -4.69
CA LEU A 37 10.77 6.89 -4.89
C LEU A 37 10.48 8.28 -4.30
N ASN A 38 11.50 8.78 -3.59
CA ASN A 38 11.50 9.98 -2.78
C ASN A 38 10.73 9.83 -1.46
N ASP A 39 11.33 10.42 -0.42
CA ASP A 39 10.71 10.69 0.87
C ASP A 39 10.55 9.46 1.82
N PHE A 40 10.42 9.69 3.13
CA PHE A 40 10.40 8.60 4.14
C PHE A 40 9.05 7.86 4.11
N CYS A 41 9.06 6.66 3.54
CA CYS A 41 7.89 5.80 3.37
C CYS A 41 7.83 4.70 4.44
N VAL A 42 6.65 4.37 4.91
CA VAL A 42 6.43 3.35 5.95
C VAL A 42 5.41 2.33 5.49
N MET A 43 5.69 1.04 5.70
CA MET A 43 4.72 -0.04 5.52
C MET A 43 4.02 -0.34 6.84
N THR A 44 2.73 -0.64 6.79
CA THR A 44 2.00 -1.11 7.97
C THR A 44 2.58 -2.39 8.55
N GLY A 45 2.52 -2.55 9.88
CA GLY A 45 3.05 -3.72 10.59
C GLY A 45 4.58 -3.78 10.72
N MET A 46 5.32 -2.73 10.32
CA MET A 46 6.78 -2.68 10.45
C MET A 46 7.28 -2.39 11.88
N CYS A 47 6.44 -1.79 12.73
CA CYS A 47 6.85 -1.35 14.06
C CYS A 47 6.48 -2.40 15.12
N SER A 48 7.34 -2.57 16.13
CA SER A 48 7.14 -3.55 17.20
C SER A 48 6.48 -2.98 18.45
N SER A 49 6.20 -1.68 18.48
CA SER A 49 5.49 -1.03 19.58
C SER A 49 4.64 0.15 19.10
N LEU A 50 3.61 0.48 19.89
CA LEU A 50 2.72 1.61 19.63
C LEU A 50 3.47 2.95 19.53
N GLU A 51 4.44 3.18 20.43
CA GLU A 51 5.24 4.41 20.44
C GLU A 51 6.08 4.53 19.15
N GLN A 52 6.69 3.43 18.72
CA GLN A 52 7.43 3.40 17.46
C GLN A 52 6.52 3.62 16.26
N THR A 53 5.33 3.00 16.24
CA THR A 53 4.33 3.20 15.18
C THR A 53 3.96 4.69 15.06
N ILE A 54 3.63 5.34 16.19
CA ILE A 54 3.23 6.74 16.21
C ILE A 54 4.36 7.64 15.70
N ASP A 55 5.57 7.47 16.24
CA ASP A 55 6.72 8.29 15.87
C ASP A 55 7.12 8.10 14.40
N THR A 56 7.03 6.86 13.91
CA THR A 56 7.41 6.49 12.54
C THR A 56 6.40 7.06 11.54
N ILE A 57 5.10 6.93 11.80
CA ILE A 57 4.05 7.52 10.95
C ILE A 57 4.09 9.05 10.98
N LYS A 58 4.39 9.67 12.13
CA LYS A 58 4.54 11.14 12.21
C LYS A 58 5.64 11.65 11.29
N LYS A 59 6.78 10.96 11.26
CA LYS A 59 7.95 11.31 10.46
C LYS A 59 7.79 10.97 8.97
N SER A 60 6.92 10.02 8.63
CA SER A 60 6.72 9.61 7.25
C SER A 60 5.96 10.66 6.45
N SER A 61 6.24 10.73 5.16
CA SER A 61 5.43 11.45 4.18
C SER A 61 4.32 10.56 3.64
N LEU A 62 4.58 9.25 3.58
CA LEU A 62 3.75 8.24 2.93
C LEU A 62 3.65 6.98 3.78
N VAL A 63 2.45 6.40 3.80
CA VAL A 63 2.16 5.09 4.38
C VAL A 63 1.61 4.18 3.29
N PHE A 64 2.13 2.97 3.18
CA PHE A 64 1.58 1.97 2.28
C PHE A 64 1.22 0.67 2.99
N ILE A 65 0.18 0.03 2.47
CA ILE A 65 -0.46 -1.13 3.08
C ILE A 65 -0.34 -2.27 2.09
N THR A 66 0.28 -3.37 2.51
CA THR A 66 0.46 -4.57 1.69
C THR A 66 -0.31 -5.73 2.29
N GLY A 67 -1.02 -6.49 1.46
CA GLY A 67 -1.67 -7.73 1.90
C GLY A 67 -2.94 -7.52 2.72
N TYR A 68 -3.17 -8.40 3.71
CA TYR A 68 -4.39 -8.42 4.51
C TYR A 68 -4.38 -7.37 5.64
N MET A 69 -5.50 -6.69 5.84
CA MET A 69 -5.66 -5.73 6.93
C MET A 69 -6.11 -6.39 8.22
N ASP A 70 -5.30 -6.22 9.26
CA ASP A 70 -5.64 -6.59 10.63
C ASP A 70 -5.97 -5.35 11.49
N HIS A 71 -6.27 -5.57 12.78
CA HIS A 71 -6.58 -4.49 13.71
C HIS A 71 -5.46 -3.44 13.82
N THR A 72 -4.20 -3.87 13.72
CA THR A 72 -3.03 -2.98 13.72
C THR A 72 -3.02 -2.11 12.47
N SER A 73 -3.25 -2.70 11.30
CA SER A 73 -3.34 -2.00 10.02
C SER A 73 -4.44 -0.94 10.02
N PHE A 74 -5.60 -1.23 10.64
CA PHE A 74 -6.68 -0.23 10.78
C PHE A 74 -6.30 0.92 11.71
N PHE A 75 -5.59 0.65 12.81
CA PHE A 75 -5.08 1.69 13.69
C PHE A 75 -4.07 2.59 12.98
N GLU A 76 -3.08 1.99 12.31
CA GLU A 76 -2.06 2.69 11.54
C GLU A 76 -2.67 3.52 10.42
N LEU A 77 -3.69 2.99 9.74
CA LEU A 77 -4.47 3.72 8.75
C LEU A 77 -5.19 4.92 9.36
N GLY A 78 -5.90 4.73 10.48
CA GLY A 78 -6.60 5.82 11.16
C GLY A 78 -5.67 6.95 11.57
N LEU A 79 -4.47 6.59 12.05
CA LEU A 79 -3.44 7.56 12.40
C LEU A 79 -2.89 8.29 11.16
N ALA A 80 -2.60 7.56 10.08
CA ALA A 80 -2.12 8.14 8.83
C ALA A 80 -3.13 9.13 8.23
N VAL A 81 -4.41 8.77 8.20
CA VAL A 81 -5.50 9.66 7.75
C VAL A 81 -5.59 10.91 8.62
N SER A 82 -5.51 10.76 9.95
CA SER A 82 -5.60 11.88 10.88
C SER A 82 -4.42 12.86 10.78
N LEU A 83 -3.30 12.41 10.23
CA LEU A 83 -2.09 13.22 10.02
C LEU A 83 -1.90 13.64 8.56
N ASP A 84 -2.94 13.49 7.74
CA ASP A 84 -2.96 13.87 6.31
C ASP A 84 -1.80 13.26 5.51
N LYS A 85 -1.48 12.00 5.80
CA LYS A 85 -0.42 11.27 5.09
C LYS A 85 -0.93 10.79 3.74
N GLN A 86 -0.01 10.71 2.76
CA GLN A 86 -0.28 9.99 1.52
C GLN A 86 -0.41 8.51 1.84
N ILE A 87 -1.54 7.91 1.45
CA ILE A 87 -1.84 6.51 1.74
C ILE A 87 -1.93 5.75 0.43
N TYR A 88 -1.23 4.62 0.39
CA TYR A 88 -1.25 3.70 -0.74
C TYR A 88 -1.63 2.29 -0.33
N TYR A 89 -2.48 1.68 -1.15
CA TYR A 89 -2.88 0.30 -1.00
C TYR A 89 -2.23 -0.52 -2.10
N VAL A 90 -1.46 -1.52 -1.71
CA VAL A 90 -0.80 -2.46 -2.61
C VAL A 90 -1.42 -3.83 -2.35
N THR A 91 -2.39 -4.20 -3.17
CA THR A 91 -3.07 -5.48 -3.04
C THR A 91 -2.73 -6.39 -4.20
N GLU A 92 -2.48 -7.65 -3.86
CA GLU A 92 -2.29 -8.74 -4.80
C GLU A 92 -3.63 -9.46 -4.97
N HIS A 93 -4.11 -9.55 -6.19
CA HIS A 93 -5.36 -10.24 -6.50
C HIS A 93 -5.18 -11.27 -7.61
N LEU A 94 -5.79 -12.44 -7.43
CA LEU A 94 -5.95 -13.46 -8.48
C LEU A 94 -7.01 -13.07 -9.53
N ASN A 95 -7.96 -12.19 -9.16
CA ASN A 95 -9.09 -11.75 -9.98
C ASN A 95 -9.32 -10.24 -9.81
N ASN A 96 -9.92 -9.59 -10.82
CA ASN A 96 -10.09 -8.13 -10.88
C ASN A 96 -11.22 -7.57 -9.96
N THR A 97 -11.55 -8.25 -8.86
CA THR A 97 -12.66 -7.88 -7.96
C THR A 97 -12.14 -7.14 -6.74
N LEU A 98 -12.50 -5.86 -6.64
CA LEU A 98 -12.16 -4.96 -5.54
C LEU A 98 -13.28 -4.96 -4.51
N ASN A 99 -13.03 -5.54 -3.33
CA ASN A 99 -13.90 -5.43 -2.17
C ASN A 99 -13.04 -5.23 -0.93
N LEU A 100 -12.43 -4.05 -0.82
CA LEU A 100 -11.65 -3.69 0.36
C LEU A 100 -12.52 -2.84 1.30
N PRO A 101 -12.55 -3.14 2.60
CA PRO A 101 -13.47 -2.52 3.56
C PRO A 101 -12.96 -1.15 4.04
N PHE A 102 -12.66 -0.24 3.12
CA PHE A 102 -12.15 1.07 3.47
C PHE A 102 -13.27 2.06 3.78
N PRO A 103 -13.05 2.99 4.73
CA PRO A 103 -14.04 4.00 5.08
C PRO A 103 -14.16 5.14 4.05
N TYR A 104 -13.44 5.08 2.93
CA TYR A 104 -13.43 6.11 1.89
C TYR A 104 -13.30 5.51 0.47
N SER A 105 -13.66 6.31 -0.54
CA SER A 105 -13.54 5.93 -1.94
C SER A 105 -12.07 5.83 -2.35
N ILE A 106 -11.75 4.85 -3.18
CA ILE A 106 -10.39 4.53 -3.58
C ILE A 106 -10.32 4.61 -5.09
N GLU A 107 -9.27 5.23 -5.61
CA GLU A 107 -9.02 5.29 -7.05
C GLU A 107 -7.85 4.38 -7.43
N PRO A 108 -8.00 3.54 -8.48
CA PRO A 108 -6.90 2.76 -9.01
C PRO A 108 -5.86 3.70 -9.63
N HIS A 109 -4.64 3.63 -9.13
CA HIS A 109 -3.51 4.43 -9.60
C HIS A 109 -2.67 3.68 -10.64
N MET A 110 -2.47 2.36 -10.44
CA MET A 110 -1.74 1.50 -11.37
C MET A 110 -2.20 0.05 -11.23
N MET A 111 -2.24 -0.67 -12.35
CA MET A 111 -2.57 -2.10 -12.41
C MET A 111 -1.44 -2.82 -13.14
N ILE A 112 -0.88 -3.86 -12.53
CA ILE A 112 0.26 -4.60 -13.10
C ILE A 112 -0.07 -6.07 -13.10
N SER A 113 0.01 -6.71 -14.27
CA SER A 113 -0.18 -8.16 -14.43
C SER A 113 1.16 -8.87 -14.46
N SER A 114 1.43 -9.74 -13.49
CA SER A 114 2.57 -10.67 -13.57
C SER A 114 2.26 -11.80 -14.56
N VAL A 115 3.26 -12.22 -15.33
CA VAL A 115 3.13 -13.24 -16.41
C VAL A 115 3.48 -14.64 -15.92
#